data_AF-A0A8H8DEZ2-F1
#
_entry.id   AF-A0A8H8DEZ2-F1
#
_cell.length_a   1.000
_cell.length_b   1.000
_cell.length_c   1.000
_cell.angle_alpha   90.00
_cell.angle_beta   90.00
_cell.angle_gamma   90.00
#
_symmetry.space_group_name_H-M   'P 1'
#
loop_
_entity.id
_entity.type
_entity.pdbx_description
1 polymer ?
#
loop_
_entity_poly.entity_id
_entity_poly.type
_entity_poly.pdbx_seq_one_letter_code
_entity_poly.pdbx_strand_id
1 'polypeptide(L)'
;MAINAAERLTRPPSSLLGQLDKERGSYGMKENLLAKVYVDLLGMSKEATTAQELLRWKIPAKGGKVNTFSACLSPQGPVADFAEILYDKLKTRSSVRTWSTLTMNDVNRQLDVLSRDKAAGKQVFQFFFERSTPLEQKWLIRIVIKDLRIGMTERVILPIFHPDAYTLFTHASNLRKVCEELQDPNKRVSSKVRLELFHPFRPMLCKRLENVKTVLRDMNHHPFWIERKLDGERAQLHKKGNEYRYWSRYDTSSSEKL
;
A
#
# COMPACT_ATOMS: atom_id res chain seq x y z
N MET A 1 -26.39 -0.85 10.28
CA MET A 1 -26.26 0.60 10.53
C MET A 1 -25.42 1.17 9.40
N ALA A 2 -26.11 1.73 8.41
CA ALA A 2 -25.54 2.17 7.15
C ALA A 2 -24.57 3.34 7.39
N ILE A 3 -23.29 3.12 7.08
CA ILE A 3 -22.33 4.22 6.97
C ILE A 3 -22.79 5.03 5.76
N ASN A 4 -23.26 6.25 6.03
CA ASN A 4 -23.76 7.20 5.05
C ASN A 4 -22.82 7.29 3.83
N ALA A 5 -23.35 6.90 2.67
CA ALA A 5 -22.72 7.01 1.36
C ALA A 5 -22.62 8.46 0.84
N ALA A 6 -22.52 9.45 1.75
CA ALA A 6 -22.75 10.87 1.44
C ALA A 6 -21.57 11.81 1.75
N GLU A 7 -20.45 11.32 2.30
CA GLU A 7 -19.18 12.06 2.18
C GLU A 7 -18.51 11.64 0.87
N ARG A 8 -18.87 12.37 -0.19
CA ARG A 8 -18.32 12.22 -1.54
C ARG A 8 -16.81 12.45 -1.50
N LEU A 9 -16.08 11.35 -1.41
CA LEU A 9 -14.64 11.22 -1.57
C LEU A 9 -14.21 11.86 -2.92
N THR A 10 -13.81 13.13 -2.88
CA THR A 10 -13.16 13.84 -4.00
C THR A 10 -11.79 13.24 -4.37
N ARG A 11 -11.30 12.28 -3.56
CA ARG A 11 -10.23 11.35 -3.92
C ARG A 11 -10.60 9.95 -3.43
N PRO A 12 -10.35 8.90 -4.22
CA PRO A 12 -10.79 7.53 -3.96
C PRO A 12 -10.26 6.94 -2.66
N PRO A 13 -10.64 5.69 -2.30
CA PRO A 13 -10.03 4.90 -1.23
C PRO A 13 -8.54 4.54 -1.47
N SER A 14 -7.71 5.48 -1.92
CA SER A 14 -6.26 5.33 -2.02
C SER A 14 -5.63 5.05 -0.66
N SER A 15 -6.25 5.52 0.43
CA SER A 15 -5.85 5.20 1.80
C SER A 15 -6.09 3.73 2.17
N LEU A 16 -7.13 3.08 1.64
CA LEU A 16 -7.43 1.66 1.90
C LEU A 16 -6.56 0.72 1.06
N LEU A 17 -5.91 1.23 0.02
CA LEU A 17 -5.01 0.47 -0.85
C LEU A 17 -3.69 1.24 -1.01
N GLY A 18 -3.06 1.62 0.11
CA GLY A 18 -1.84 2.43 0.11
C GLY A 18 -0.68 1.83 -0.72
N GLN A 19 -0.65 0.50 -0.89
CA GLN A 19 0.29 -0.20 -1.77
C GLN A 19 0.09 0.09 -3.26
N LEU A 20 -1.15 0.42 -3.65
CA LEU A 20 -1.56 0.71 -5.02
C LEU A 20 -1.68 2.22 -5.27
N ASP A 21 -1.46 3.05 -4.25
CA ASP A 21 -1.31 4.50 -4.40
C ASP A 21 0.03 4.77 -5.10
N LYS A 22 -0.07 5.00 -6.42
CA LYS A 22 1.03 5.33 -7.32
C LYS A 22 1.20 6.83 -7.56
N GLU A 23 0.20 7.64 -7.22
CA GLU A 23 0.30 9.10 -7.34
C GLU A 23 1.26 9.64 -6.29
N ARG A 24 1.19 9.06 -5.09
CA ARG A 24 2.14 9.34 -4.02
C ARG A 24 3.27 8.34 -4.11
N GLY A 25 4.46 8.85 -4.37
CA GLY A 25 5.71 8.09 -4.35
C GLY A 25 6.01 7.47 -2.98
N SER A 26 7.26 7.13 -2.73
CA SER A 26 7.65 6.67 -1.39
C SER A 26 7.63 7.85 -0.41
N TYR A 27 6.93 7.70 0.72
CA TYR A 27 6.93 8.66 1.82
C TYR A 27 8.29 8.77 2.53
N GLY A 28 9.23 7.85 2.29
CA GLY A 28 10.55 7.86 2.96
C GLY A 28 10.53 7.53 4.46
N MET A 29 9.36 7.25 5.02
CA MET A 29 9.19 6.94 6.44
C MET A 29 9.14 5.43 6.66
N LYS A 30 10.25 4.87 7.15
CA LYS A 30 10.32 3.48 7.63
C LYS A 30 10.09 3.42 9.14
N GLU A 31 9.84 2.22 9.64
CA GLU A 31 9.55 1.92 11.04
C GLU A 31 10.61 2.50 11.99
N ASN A 32 11.89 2.40 11.63
CA ASN A 32 12.98 2.94 12.46
C ASN A 32 12.94 4.47 12.59
N LEU A 33 12.54 5.17 11.52
CA LEU A 33 12.42 6.63 11.55
C LEU A 33 11.16 7.05 12.29
N LEU A 34 10.05 6.35 12.06
CA LEU A 34 8.80 6.54 12.80
C LEU A 34 9.01 6.33 14.30
N ALA A 35 9.72 5.26 14.70
CA ALA A 35 10.05 5.01 16.10
C ALA A 35 10.79 6.18 16.73
N LYS A 36 11.79 6.75 16.06
CA LYS A 36 12.53 7.94 16.54
C LYS A 36 11.60 9.15 16.68
N VAL A 37 10.78 9.42 15.68
CA VAL A 37 9.82 10.54 15.71
C VAL A 37 8.83 10.37 16.87
N TYR A 38 8.29 9.18 17.09
CA TYR A 38 7.35 8.91 18.18
C TYR A 38 8.00 8.95 19.57
N VAL A 39 9.25 8.52 19.70
CA VAL A 39 10.01 8.66 20.96
C VAL A 39 10.21 10.14 21.29
N ASP A 40 10.57 10.96 20.31
CA ASP A 40 10.70 12.42 20.45
C ASP A 40 9.35 13.07 20.82
N LEU A 41 8.26 12.71 20.14
CA LEU A 41 6.92 13.27 20.36
C LEU A 41 6.34 12.90 21.73
N LEU A 42 6.65 11.70 22.23
CA LEU A 42 6.26 11.26 23.57
C LEU A 42 7.16 11.83 24.67
N GLY A 43 8.21 12.59 24.33
CA GLY A 43 9.15 13.14 25.28
C GLY A 43 9.91 12.08 26.08
N MET A 44 10.07 10.87 25.53
CA MET A 44 10.74 9.78 26.24
C MET A 44 12.26 9.91 26.11
N SER A 45 12.99 9.65 27.20
CA SER A 45 14.44 9.44 27.11
C SER A 45 14.70 8.21 26.25
N LYS A 46 15.77 8.26 25.45
CA LYS A 46 16.15 7.18 24.52
C LYS A 46 16.50 5.90 25.26
N GLU A 47 16.87 6.01 26.53
CA GLU A 47 17.28 4.93 27.42
C GLU A 47 16.07 4.24 28.09
N ALA A 48 14.88 4.86 28.04
CA ALA A 48 13.68 4.29 28.64
C ALA A 48 13.33 2.94 28.00
N THR A 49 12.89 1.97 28.80
CA THR A 49 12.51 0.62 28.34
C THR A 49 11.48 0.68 27.21
N THR A 50 10.48 1.56 27.33
CA THR A 50 9.46 1.78 26.30
C THR A 50 10.04 2.32 24.99
N ALA A 51 11.03 3.23 25.06
CA ALA A 51 11.67 3.79 23.87
C ALA A 51 12.53 2.72 23.17
N GLN A 52 13.26 1.91 23.93
CA GLN A 52 14.04 0.79 23.39
C GLN A 52 13.16 -0.28 22.73
N GLU A 53 11.99 -0.57 23.28
CA GLU A 53 11.02 -1.49 22.65
C GLU A 53 10.50 -0.97 21.29
N LEU A 54 10.22 0.33 21.17
CA LEU A 54 9.83 0.93 19.89
C LEU A 54 10.98 0.95 18.87
N LEU A 55 12.19 1.30 19.32
CA LEU A 55 13.37 1.34 18.45
C LEU A 55 13.81 -0.07 18.01
N ARG A 56 13.60 -1.08 18.86
CA ARG A 56 13.96 -2.49 18.62
C ARG A 56 12.72 -3.38 18.45
N TRP A 57 11.68 -2.85 17.79
CA TRP A 57 10.38 -3.51 17.63
C TRP A 57 10.44 -4.92 16.99
N LYS A 58 11.49 -5.22 16.23
CA LYS A 58 11.70 -6.54 15.60
C LYS A 58 12.14 -7.63 16.56
N ILE A 59 12.70 -7.27 17.72
CA ILE A 59 13.17 -8.23 18.71
C ILE A 59 11.98 -8.48 19.65
N PRO A 60 11.43 -9.71 19.68
CA PRO A 60 10.38 -10.03 20.64
C PRO A 60 10.92 -9.78 22.05
N ALA A 61 10.19 -9.00 22.84
CA ALA A 61 10.54 -8.76 24.24
C ALA A 61 10.69 -10.10 24.96
N LYS A 62 11.80 -10.30 25.69
CA LYS A 62 12.07 -11.52 26.46
C LYS A 62 10.86 -11.85 27.34
N GLY A 63 10.12 -12.92 27.00
CA GLY A 63 8.97 -13.42 27.78
C GLY A 63 7.58 -12.90 27.37
N GLY A 64 7.46 -12.09 26.32
CA GLY A 64 6.14 -11.64 25.84
C GLY A 64 5.41 -12.74 25.08
N LYS A 65 4.28 -13.23 25.60
CA LYS A 65 3.31 -13.99 24.79
C LYS A 65 2.92 -13.12 23.59
N VAL A 66 3.16 -13.59 22.37
CA VAL A 66 2.70 -12.92 21.13
C VAL A 66 1.18 -13.07 21.07
N ASN A 67 0.47 -12.28 21.86
CA ASN A 67 -0.99 -12.25 21.89
C ASN A 67 -1.49 -11.34 20.78
N THR A 68 -1.41 -11.78 19.51
CA THR A 68 -2.21 -11.14 18.47
C THR A 68 -2.66 -12.15 17.43
N PHE A 69 -3.95 -12.11 17.11
CA PHE A 69 -4.60 -12.78 15.99
C PHE A 69 -3.88 -12.54 14.63
N SER A 70 -3.06 -11.48 14.55
CA SER A 70 -2.23 -11.12 13.40
C SER A 70 -0.99 -12.01 13.20
N ALA A 71 -0.51 -12.68 14.27
CA ALA A 71 0.63 -13.60 14.21
C ALA A 71 0.34 -14.86 13.36
N CYS A 72 -0.93 -15.19 13.18
CA CYS A 72 -1.39 -16.42 12.52
C CYS A 72 -1.55 -16.28 10.99
N LEU A 73 -1.46 -15.06 10.45
CA LEU A 73 -1.79 -14.78 9.04
C LEU A 73 -0.55 -14.70 8.12
N SER A 74 0.66 -14.88 8.67
CA SER A 74 1.90 -14.87 7.90
C SER A 74 2.42 -16.31 7.71
N PRO A 75 2.67 -16.77 6.46
CA PRO A 75 3.32 -18.05 6.19
C PRO A 75 4.73 -18.18 6.79
N GLN A 76 5.31 -17.07 7.27
CA GLN A 76 6.71 -16.94 7.70
C GLN A 76 6.87 -16.89 9.24
N GLY A 77 5.82 -17.24 10.02
CA GLY A 77 5.84 -17.19 11.49
C GLY A 77 5.39 -15.85 12.10
N PRO A 78 5.42 -15.69 13.45
CA PRO A 78 4.95 -14.50 14.15
C PRO A 78 5.85 -13.29 13.81
N VAL A 79 5.43 -12.51 12.82
CA VAL A 79 6.09 -11.25 12.46
C VAL A 79 5.58 -10.16 13.39
N ALA A 80 6.48 -9.51 14.13
CA ALA A 80 6.16 -8.35 14.94
C ALA A 80 5.51 -7.25 14.08
N ASP A 81 4.45 -6.60 14.57
CA ASP A 81 3.81 -5.47 13.90
C ASP A 81 4.13 -4.18 14.65
N PHE A 82 4.94 -3.32 14.03
CA PHE A 82 5.32 -2.02 14.61
C PHE A 82 4.11 -1.15 14.96
N ALA A 83 3.07 -1.15 14.12
CA ALA A 83 1.89 -0.32 14.34
C ALA A 83 1.10 -0.78 15.58
N GLU A 84 1.03 -2.09 15.83
CA GLU A 84 0.38 -2.64 17.02
C GLU A 84 1.18 -2.35 18.29
N ILE A 85 2.50 -2.54 18.24
CA ILE A 85 3.39 -2.22 19.38
C ILE A 85 3.27 -0.74 19.74
N LEU A 86 3.25 0.15 18.74
CA LEU A 86 3.07 1.57 19.00
C LEU A 86 1.69 1.88 19.57
N TYR A 87 0.63 1.27 19.05
CA TYR A 87 -0.74 1.45 19.57
C TYR A 87 -0.82 1.13 21.07
N ASP A 88 -0.21 0.02 21.52
CA ASP A 88 -0.17 -0.36 22.94
C ASP A 88 0.53 0.71 23.79
N LYS A 89 1.61 1.32 23.28
CA LYS A 89 2.32 2.39 23.99
C LYS A 89 1.57 3.72 23.96
N LEU A 90 0.84 4.02 22.89
CA LEU A 90 0.05 5.24 22.73
C LEU A 90 -1.24 5.20 23.56
N LYS A 91 -1.90 4.05 23.71
CA LYS A 91 -3.16 3.91 24.46
C LYS A 91 -3.04 4.39 25.91
N THR A 92 -1.86 4.23 26.51
CA THR A 92 -1.59 4.66 27.89
C THR A 92 -1.26 6.16 27.99
N ARG A 93 -0.76 6.78 26.92
CA ARG A 93 -0.14 8.13 26.95
C ARG A 93 -0.85 9.19 26.10
N SER A 94 -1.81 8.81 25.25
CA SER A 94 -2.48 9.74 24.35
C SER A 94 -3.38 10.73 25.08
N SER A 95 -3.30 12.00 24.68
CA SER A 95 -4.19 13.09 25.09
C SER A 95 -5.52 13.04 24.34
N VAL A 96 -5.52 12.64 23.07
CA VAL A 96 -6.73 12.47 22.25
C VAL A 96 -7.24 11.04 22.42
N ARG A 97 -8.34 10.86 23.15
CA ARG A 97 -8.88 9.52 23.49
C ARG A 97 -10.25 9.23 22.90
N THR A 98 -11.10 10.22 22.73
CA THR A 98 -12.54 10.00 22.46
C THR A 98 -12.91 10.22 21.01
N TRP A 99 -12.47 11.30 20.38
CA TRP A 99 -12.80 11.60 18.99
C TRP A 99 -11.68 12.39 18.32
N SER A 100 -11.53 12.17 17.03
CA SER A 100 -10.58 12.85 16.16
C SER A 100 -11.21 14.07 15.53
N THR A 101 -10.40 15.11 15.31
CA THR A 101 -10.80 16.28 14.52
C THR A 101 -10.45 16.14 13.04
N LEU A 102 -9.79 15.04 12.65
CA LEU A 102 -9.24 14.89 11.32
C LEU A 102 -10.29 14.38 10.32
N THR A 103 -10.39 15.08 9.19
CA THR A 103 -11.11 14.55 8.03
C THR A 103 -10.18 13.71 7.14
N MET A 104 -10.78 12.85 6.29
CA MET A 104 -10.01 12.12 5.28
C MET A 104 -9.27 13.04 4.32
N ASN A 105 -9.78 14.26 4.08
CA ASN A 105 -9.12 15.25 3.25
C ASN A 105 -7.86 15.81 3.93
N ASP A 106 -7.91 16.05 5.24
CA ASP A 106 -6.75 16.52 6.01
C ASP A 106 -5.65 15.48 6.05
N VAL A 107 -6.01 14.21 6.28
CA VAL A 107 -5.06 13.08 6.21
C VAL A 107 -4.40 13.04 4.83
N ASN A 108 -5.20 13.08 3.76
CA ASN A 108 -4.69 13.08 2.39
C ASN A 108 -3.77 14.28 2.10
N ARG A 109 -4.08 15.47 2.61
CA ARG A 109 -3.24 16.67 2.45
C ARG A 109 -1.90 16.50 3.14
N GLN A 110 -1.88 15.97 4.36
CA GLN A 110 -0.64 15.73 5.09
C GLN A 110 0.20 14.62 4.45
N LEU A 111 -0.43 13.58 3.91
CA LEU A 111 0.26 12.57 3.11
C LEU A 111 0.82 13.16 1.79
N ASP A 112 0.13 14.12 1.16
CA ASP A 112 0.65 14.83 -0.01
C ASP A 112 1.92 15.63 0.37
N VAL A 113 1.90 16.34 1.50
CA VAL A 113 3.09 17.06 2.03
C VAL A 113 4.24 16.08 2.25
N LEU A 114 3.99 14.97 2.94
CA LEU A 114 5.00 13.94 3.21
C LEU A 114 5.57 13.30 1.93
N SER A 115 4.75 13.18 0.88
CA SER A 115 5.17 12.62 -0.41
C SER A 115 6.10 13.57 -1.19
N ARG A 116 5.93 14.88 -1.01
CA ARG A 116 6.70 15.93 -1.69
C ARG A 116 7.96 16.30 -0.93
N ASP A 117 7.84 16.42 0.38
CA ASP A 117 8.93 16.76 1.29
C ASP A 117 9.07 15.71 2.40
N LYS A 118 10.11 14.88 2.26
CA LYS A 118 10.43 13.83 3.24
C LYS A 118 10.98 14.41 4.54
N ALA A 119 11.54 15.62 4.53
CA ALA A 119 12.05 16.28 5.74
C ALA A 119 10.91 16.76 6.65
N ALA A 120 9.74 17.06 6.07
CA ALA A 120 8.52 17.43 6.80
C ALA A 120 7.93 16.28 7.64
N GLY A 121 8.50 15.08 7.61
CA GLY A 121 8.01 13.91 8.35
C GLY A 121 7.75 14.17 9.83
N LYS A 122 8.65 14.85 10.54
CA LYS A 122 8.45 15.15 11.98
C LYS A 122 7.22 16.05 12.19
N GLN A 123 7.05 17.09 11.38
CA GLN A 123 5.94 18.03 11.47
C GLN A 123 4.60 17.36 11.14
N VAL A 124 4.57 16.52 10.09
CA VAL A 124 3.38 15.78 9.68
C VAL A 124 2.93 14.81 10.78
N PHE A 125 3.86 14.05 11.36
CA PHE A 125 3.52 13.12 12.44
C PHE A 125 3.19 13.83 13.75
N GLN A 126 3.76 15.00 14.02
CA GLN A 126 3.31 15.85 15.12
C GLN A 126 1.85 16.29 14.92
N PHE A 127 1.49 16.74 13.72
CA PHE A 127 0.12 17.13 13.39
C PHE A 127 -0.87 15.99 13.63
N PHE A 128 -0.52 14.76 13.22
CA PHE A 128 -1.34 13.58 13.50
C PHE A 128 -1.39 13.25 14.99
N PHE A 129 -0.24 13.27 15.67
CA PHE A 129 -0.15 12.93 17.09
C PHE A 129 -1.07 13.82 17.96
N GLU A 130 -1.16 15.10 17.65
CA GLU A 130 -1.99 16.08 18.39
C GLU A 130 -3.50 15.96 18.12
N ARG A 131 -3.92 15.35 17.01
CA ARG A 131 -5.31 15.45 16.51
C ARG A 131 -6.01 14.11 16.29
N SER A 132 -5.28 12.99 16.36
CA SER A 132 -5.80 11.65 16.07
C SER A 132 -5.72 10.72 17.27
N THR A 133 -6.67 9.80 17.34
CA THR A 133 -6.70 8.77 18.38
C THR A 133 -5.59 7.72 18.18
N PRO A 134 -5.17 6.98 19.23
CA PRO A 134 -4.19 5.90 19.07
C PRO A 134 -4.56 4.89 17.99
N LEU A 135 -5.86 4.58 17.87
CA LEU A 135 -6.36 3.65 16.87
C LEU A 135 -6.18 4.19 15.45
N GLU A 136 -6.46 5.48 15.23
CA GLU A 136 -6.22 6.12 13.93
C GLU A 136 -4.73 6.18 13.62
N GLN A 137 -3.88 6.51 14.59
CA GLN A 137 -2.42 6.53 14.41
C GLN A 137 -1.89 5.16 13.98
N LYS A 138 -2.42 4.07 14.53
CA LYS A 138 -2.12 2.71 14.09
C LYS A 138 -2.38 2.53 12.59
N TRP A 139 -3.54 2.95 12.12
CA TRP A 139 -3.90 2.83 10.71
C TRP A 139 -3.12 3.80 9.81
N LEU A 140 -2.87 5.03 10.27
CA LEU A 140 -2.05 6.01 9.55
C LEU A 140 -0.63 5.47 9.31
N ILE A 141 -0.03 4.82 10.31
CA ILE A 141 1.29 4.21 10.18
C ILE A 141 1.28 3.08 9.17
N ARG A 142 0.27 2.22 9.22
CA ARG A 142 0.10 1.15 8.22
C ARG A 142 -0.07 1.70 6.79
N ILE A 143 -0.77 2.83 6.63
CA ILE A 143 -0.90 3.54 5.34
C ILE A 143 0.46 4.07 4.88
N VAL A 144 1.21 4.73 5.76
CA VAL A 144 2.52 5.34 5.44
C VAL A 144 3.58 4.28 5.14
N ILE A 145 3.59 3.16 5.87
CA ILE A 145 4.46 2.00 5.58
C ILE A 145 4.02 1.30 4.28
N LYS A 146 2.78 1.54 3.81
CA LYS A 146 2.11 0.81 2.73
C LYS A 146 1.97 -0.68 3.07
N ASP A 147 1.62 -1.01 4.30
CA ASP A 147 1.34 -2.38 4.74
C ASP A 147 0.17 -2.39 5.74
N LEU A 148 -1.03 -2.68 5.23
CA LEU A 148 -2.27 -2.64 6.01
C LEU A 148 -2.52 -3.88 6.87
N ARG A 149 -1.84 -5.01 6.58
CA ARG A 149 -2.01 -6.29 7.31
C ARG A 149 -3.46 -6.79 7.42
N ILE A 150 -4.31 -6.43 6.46
CA ILE A 150 -5.73 -6.84 6.42
C ILE A 150 -5.96 -8.23 5.80
N GLY A 151 -4.92 -8.86 5.24
CA GLY A 151 -5.02 -10.18 4.59
C GLY A 151 -5.84 -10.20 3.30
N MET A 152 -6.29 -9.02 2.83
CA MET A 152 -7.07 -8.86 1.61
C MET A 152 -6.19 -8.30 0.50
N THR A 153 -6.34 -8.86 -0.69
CA THR A 153 -5.67 -8.37 -1.90
C THR A 153 -6.62 -7.48 -2.70
N GLU A 154 -6.07 -6.73 -3.66
CA GLU A 154 -6.85 -5.93 -4.61
C GLU A 154 -7.88 -6.76 -5.39
N ARG A 155 -7.62 -8.07 -5.56
CA ARG A 155 -8.54 -9.04 -6.17
C ARG A 155 -9.82 -9.24 -5.37
N VAL A 156 -9.77 -9.00 -4.06
CA VAL A 156 -10.93 -9.13 -3.17
C VAL A 156 -11.58 -7.77 -2.97
N ILE A 157 -10.77 -6.71 -2.80
CA ILE A 157 -11.29 -5.37 -2.47
C ILE A 157 -11.95 -4.70 -3.67
N LEU A 158 -11.34 -4.77 -4.86
CA LEU A 158 -11.87 -4.05 -6.03
C LEU A 158 -13.24 -4.57 -6.50
N PRO A 159 -13.52 -5.89 -6.54
CA PRO A 159 -14.85 -6.37 -6.90
C PRO A 159 -15.96 -5.96 -5.93
N ILE A 160 -15.64 -5.69 -4.66
CA ILE A 160 -16.60 -5.16 -3.67
C ILE A 160 -16.98 -3.71 -4.02
N PHE A 161 -16.03 -2.93 -4.55
CA PHE A 161 -16.29 -1.57 -5.02
C PHE A 161 -17.11 -1.57 -6.32
N HIS A 162 -16.68 -2.34 -7.32
CA HIS A 162 -17.39 -2.52 -8.58
C HIS A 162 -16.97 -3.84 -9.25
N PRO A 163 -17.88 -4.63 -9.84
CA PRO A 163 -17.55 -5.92 -10.47
C PRO A 163 -16.41 -5.82 -11.51
N ASP A 164 -16.39 -4.74 -12.28
CA ASP A 164 -15.37 -4.51 -13.32
C ASP A 164 -14.10 -3.77 -12.84
N ALA A 165 -14.03 -3.36 -11.57
CA ALA A 165 -12.92 -2.54 -11.08
C ALA A 165 -11.57 -3.26 -11.13
N TYR A 166 -11.53 -4.56 -10.85
CA TYR A 166 -10.30 -5.34 -10.93
C TYR A 166 -9.78 -5.43 -12.37
N THR A 167 -10.68 -5.62 -13.34
CA THR A 167 -10.36 -5.65 -14.77
C THR A 167 -9.79 -4.30 -15.20
N LEU A 168 -10.49 -3.21 -14.93
CA LEU A 168 -10.03 -1.85 -15.28
C LEU A 168 -8.69 -1.51 -14.62
N PHE A 169 -8.51 -1.89 -13.35
CA PHE A 169 -7.24 -1.70 -12.65
C PHE A 169 -6.10 -2.49 -13.27
N THR A 170 -6.32 -3.71 -13.75
CA THR A 170 -5.27 -4.53 -14.40
C THR A 170 -4.77 -3.89 -15.69
N HIS A 171 -5.66 -3.20 -16.43
CA HIS A 171 -5.32 -2.54 -17.69
C HIS A 171 -4.72 -1.15 -17.52
N ALA A 172 -5.30 -0.31 -16.66
CA ALA A 172 -4.85 1.07 -16.47
C ALA A 172 -3.79 1.23 -15.38
N SER A 173 -3.70 0.25 -14.48
CA SER A 173 -2.79 0.25 -13.33
C SER A 173 -2.90 1.52 -12.47
N ASN A 174 -4.08 2.15 -12.46
CA ASN A 174 -4.36 3.44 -11.84
C ASN A 174 -5.68 3.39 -11.04
N LEU A 175 -5.59 3.51 -9.71
CA LEU A 175 -6.76 3.48 -8.83
C LEU A 175 -7.68 4.70 -8.97
N ARG A 176 -7.12 5.89 -9.23
CA ARG A 176 -7.92 7.11 -9.45
C ARG A 176 -8.84 6.91 -10.64
N LYS A 177 -8.28 6.49 -11.76
CA LYS A 177 -9.06 6.23 -12.98
C LYS A 177 -10.18 5.22 -12.74
N VAL A 178 -9.89 4.13 -12.02
CA VAL A 178 -10.90 3.12 -11.65
C VAL A 178 -12.05 3.73 -10.87
N CYS A 179 -11.73 4.57 -9.89
CA CYS A 179 -12.76 5.15 -9.03
C CYS A 179 -13.50 6.31 -9.68
N GLU A 180 -12.89 7.06 -10.60
CA GLU A 180 -13.54 8.12 -11.37
C GLU A 180 -14.46 7.54 -12.46
N GLU A 181 -14.05 6.46 -13.11
CA GLU A 181 -14.85 5.84 -14.18
C GLU A 181 -15.98 4.96 -13.66
N LEU A 182 -15.83 4.32 -12.50
CA LEU A 182 -16.77 3.35 -11.93
C LEU A 182 -17.47 3.85 -10.67
N GLN A 183 -17.74 5.15 -10.60
CA GLN A 183 -18.55 5.73 -9.51
C GLN A 183 -19.98 5.17 -9.48
N ASP A 184 -20.54 4.85 -10.65
CA ASP A 184 -21.86 4.24 -10.78
C ASP A 184 -21.73 2.70 -10.75
N PRO A 185 -22.29 2.01 -9.73
CA PRO A 185 -22.29 0.54 -9.62
C PRO A 185 -22.90 -0.21 -10.81
N ASN A 186 -23.73 0.46 -11.60
CA ASN A 186 -24.41 -0.13 -12.75
C ASN A 186 -23.66 0.08 -14.06
N LYS A 187 -22.70 1.01 -14.09
CA LYS A 187 -21.92 1.31 -15.29
C LYS A 187 -20.92 0.19 -15.56
N ARG A 188 -21.22 -0.64 -16.55
CA ARG A 188 -20.28 -1.67 -16.99
C ARG A 188 -19.17 -1.08 -17.83
N VAL A 189 -17.95 -1.57 -17.60
CA VAL A 189 -16.82 -1.26 -18.47
C VAL A 189 -17.03 -2.01 -19.78
N SER A 190 -16.91 -1.32 -20.91
CA SER A 190 -16.99 -1.97 -22.22
C SER A 190 -15.98 -3.12 -22.28
N SER A 191 -16.38 -4.27 -22.84
CA SER A 191 -15.53 -5.45 -23.06
C SER A 191 -14.28 -5.17 -23.91
N LYS A 192 -14.18 -3.99 -24.50
CA LYS A 192 -13.00 -3.47 -25.22
C LYS A 192 -12.21 -2.51 -24.32
N VAL A 193 -11.76 -2.94 -23.15
CA VAL A 193 -10.73 -2.19 -22.42
C VAL A 193 -9.48 -2.20 -23.26
N ARG A 194 -9.24 -1.11 -23.99
CA ARG A 194 -8.10 -0.98 -24.89
C ARG A 194 -6.89 -0.55 -24.07
N LEU A 195 -5.75 -1.14 -24.39
CA LEU A 195 -4.47 -0.63 -23.91
C LEU A 195 -4.32 0.81 -24.39
N GLU A 196 -4.02 1.71 -23.46
CA GLU A 196 -3.82 3.12 -23.76
C GLU A 196 -2.34 3.41 -23.92
N LEU A 197 -2.00 4.23 -24.90
CA LEU A 197 -0.63 4.67 -25.08
C LEU A 197 -0.19 5.49 -23.87
N PHE A 198 1.05 5.30 -23.45
CA PHE A 198 1.65 5.88 -22.25
C PHE A 198 0.99 5.56 -20.90
N HIS A 199 0.13 4.54 -20.86
CA HIS A 199 -0.41 3.99 -19.62
C HIS A 199 0.14 2.58 -19.43
N PRO A 200 0.93 2.34 -18.36
CA PRO A 200 1.49 1.02 -18.14
C PRO A 200 0.40 0.02 -17.77
N PHE A 201 0.64 -1.25 -18.12
CA PHE A 201 -0.23 -2.36 -17.76
C PHE A 201 0.56 -3.48 -17.11
N ARG A 202 -0.09 -4.22 -16.21
CA ARG A 202 0.58 -5.32 -15.48
C ARG A 202 1.09 -6.38 -16.45
N PRO A 203 2.41 -6.66 -16.48
CA PRO A 203 2.95 -7.71 -17.33
C PRO A 203 2.39 -9.08 -16.94
N MET A 204 2.19 -9.94 -17.94
CA MET A 204 1.87 -11.35 -17.70
C MET A 204 3.00 -12.02 -16.91
N LEU A 205 2.64 -12.78 -15.87
CA LEU A 205 3.56 -13.54 -15.04
C LEU A 205 3.58 -15.00 -15.47
N CYS A 206 4.73 -15.66 -15.28
CA CYS A 206 4.86 -17.09 -15.54
C CYS A 206 4.52 -17.90 -14.29
N LYS A 207 3.76 -18.98 -14.47
CA LYS A 207 3.58 -20.01 -13.45
C LYS A 207 4.86 -20.83 -13.33
N ARG A 208 5.36 -21.04 -12.11
CA ARG A 208 6.46 -21.98 -11.87
C ARG A 208 5.96 -23.41 -12.10
N LEU A 209 6.73 -24.18 -12.87
CA LEU A 209 6.47 -25.59 -13.07
C LEU A 209 7.37 -26.40 -12.15
N GLU A 210 6.80 -27.40 -11.48
CA GLU A 210 7.56 -28.34 -10.64
C GLU A 210 8.18 -29.46 -11.47
N ASN A 211 7.54 -29.83 -12.58
CA ASN A 211 7.97 -30.92 -13.45
C ASN A 211 7.72 -30.57 -14.92
N VAL A 212 8.74 -30.78 -15.77
CA VAL A 212 8.64 -30.52 -17.21
C VAL A 212 7.60 -31.44 -17.88
N LYS A 213 7.36 -32.64 -17.34
CA LYS A 213 6.39 -33.59 -17.89
C LYS A 213 4.96 -33.06 -17.89
N THR A 214 4.62 -32.11 -17.03
CA THR A 214 3.26 -31.54 -16.96
C THR A 214 3.02 -30.46 -18.01
N VAL A 215 4.06 -29.99 -18.73
CA VAL A 215 3.95 -28.90 -19.72
C VAL A 215 2.92 -29.23 -20.80
N LEU A 216 2.97 -30.44 -21.37
CA LEU A 216 2.07 -30.83 -22.46
C LEU A 216 0.60 -30.75 -22.03
N ARG A 217 0.31 -31.19 -20.80
CA ARG A 217 -1.03 -31.11 -20.21
C ARG A 217 -1.41 -29.67 -19.91
N ASP A 218 -0.53 -28.89 -19.29
CA ASP A 218 -0.78 -27.48 -18.95
C ASP A 218 -0.98 -26.60 -20.21
N MET A 219 -0.44 -27.03 -21.36
CA MET A 219 -0.63 -26.42 -22.69
C MET A 219 -1.80 -27.04 -23.49
N ASN A 220 -2.61 -27.92 -22.88
CA ASN A 220 -3.72 -28.62 -23.52
C ASN A 220 -3.32 -29.35 -24.83
N HIS A 221 -2.10 -29.88 -24.89
CA HIS A 221 -1.56 -30.57 -26.07
C HIS A 221 -1.54 -29.74 -27.36
N HIS A 222 -1.69 -28.41 -27.27
CA HIS A 222 -1.54 -27.52 -28.41
C HIS A 222 -0.06 -27.15 -28.65
N PRO A 223 0.32 -26.77 -29.88
CA PRO A 223 1.65 -26.22 -30.16
C PRO A 223 1.95 -25.00 -29.28
N PHE A 224 3.16 -24.92 -28.75
CA PHE A 224 3.64 -23.81 -27.92
C PHE A 224 5.07 -23.44 -28.26
N TRP A 225 5.47 -22.23 -27.88
CA TRP A 225 6.81 -21.70 -28.09
C TRP A 225 7.70 -21.95 -26.88
N ILE A 226 8.99 -22.20 -27.13
CA ILE A 226 10.02 -22.31 -26.09
C ILE A 226 10.99 -21.16 -26.31
N GLU A 227 11.03 -20.24 -25.35
CA GLU A 227 11.92 -19.09 -25.38
C GLU A 227 12.91 -19.14 -24.21
N ARG A 228 14.11 -18.59 -24.43
CA ARG A 228 15.11 -18.46 -23.37
C ARG A 228 14.64 -17.42 -22.35
N LYS A 229 14.49 -17.84 -21.09
CA LYS A 229 14.27 -16.90 -20.00
C LYS A 229 15.55 -16.09 -19.75
N LEU A 230 15.54 -14.83 -20.15
CA LEU A 230 16.61 -13.89 -19.83
C LEU A 230 16.58 -13.53 -18.34
N ASP A 231 17.75 -13.38 -17.74
CA ASP A 231 17.90 -12.93 -16.35
C ASP A 231 18.35 -11.48 -16.33
N GLY A 232 17.38 -10.59 -16.22
CA GLY A 232 17.57 -9.15 -16.25
C GLY A 232 16.32 -8.44 -15.77
N GLU A 233 16.27 -7.13 -15.97
CA GLU A 233 15.12 -6.33 -15.58
C GLU A 233 14.02 -6.32 -16.65
N ARG A 234 12.77 -6.32 -16.20
CA ARG A 234 11.61 -6.22 -17.11
C ARG A 234 11.35 -4.75 -17.41
N ALA A 235 11.38 -4.39 -18.68
CA ALA A 235 11.00 -3.06 -19.16
C ALA A 235 9.79 -3.14 -20.13
N GLN A 236 8.84 -2.22 -19.97
CA GLN A 236 7.73 -1.99 -20.88
C GLN A 236 7.93 -0.64 -21.57
N LEU A 237 8.09 -0.65 -22.90
CA LEU A 237 8.29 0.54 -23.72
C LEU A 237 6.98 0.94 -24.40
N HIS A 238 6.61 2.21 -24.26
CA HIS A 238 5.59 2.84 -25.12
C HIS A 238 6.26 3.92 -25.97
N LYS A 239 5.96 3.92 -27.27
CA LYS A 239 6.53 4.85 -28.26
C LYS A 239 5.41 5.58 -29.02
N LYS A 240 5.49 6.90 -29.11
CA LYS A 240 4.66 7.74 -29.99
C LYS A 240 5.53 8.73 -30.75
N GLY A 241 5.81 8.47 -32.03
CA GLY A 241 6.75 9.30 -32.79
C GLY A 241 8.13 9.32 -32.13
N ASN A 242 8.56 10.48 -31.63
CA ASN A 242 9.83 10.70 -30.93
C ASN A 242 9.71 10.63 -29.39
N GLU A 243 8.53 10.37 -28.85
CA GLU A 243 8.33 10.23 -27.41
C GLU A 243 8.43 8.76 -27.01
N TYR A 244 9.32 8.47 -26.07
CA TYR A 244 9.57 7.15 -25.50
C TYR A 244 9.35 7.22 -24.00
N ARG A 245 8.63 6.22 -23.46
CA ARG A 245 8.44 6.08 -22.01
C ARG A 245 8.63 4.63 -21.61
N TYR A 246 9.31 4.43 -20.49
CA TYR A 246 9.67 3.12 -19.96
C TYR A 246 9.05 2.90 -18.58
N TRP A 247 8.54 1.70 -18.35
CA TRP A 247 8.04 1.25 -17.05
C TRP A 247 8.68 -0.06 -16.64
N SER A 248 8.94 -0.21 -15.34
CA SER A 248 9.37 -1.48 -14.75
C SER A 248 8.22 -2.47 -14.60
N ARG A 249 8.51 -3.68 -14.07
CA ARG A 249 7.49 -4.68 -13.70
C ARG A 249 6.38 -4.14 -12.77
N TYR A 250 6.71 -3.19 -11.90
CA TYR A 250 5.79 -2.64 -10.89
C TYR A 250 5.26 -1.26 -11.30
N ASP A 251 5.31 -0.94 -12.59
CA ASP A 251 4.81 0.30 -13.17
C ASP A 251 5.50 1.56 -12.62
N THR A 252 6.74 1.45 -12.14
CA THR A 252 7.56 2.62 -11.83
C THR A 252 8.10 3.20 -13.13
N SER A 253 7.79 4.47 -13.41
CA SER A 253 8.29 5.16 -14.60
C SER A 253 9.79 5.45 -14.45
N SER A 254 10.60 4.93 -15.36
CA SER A 254 11.98 5.36 -15.50
C SER A 254 11.99 6.52 -16.50
N SER A 255 12.19 7.73 -15.99
CA SER A 255 12.42 8.92 -16.83
C SER A 255 13.89 9.06 -17.15
N GLU A 256 14.53 7.98 -17.60
CA GLU A 256 15.83 8.12 -18.26
C GLU A 256 15.55 8.59 -19.68
N LYS A 257 15.74 9.90 -19.88
CA LYS A 257 15.94 10.46 -21.21
C LYS A 257 17.21 9.80 -21.76
N LEU A 258 17.03 8.85 -22.69
CA LEU A 258 18.10 8.48 -23.62
C LEU A 258 18.40 9.68 -24.54
#